data_AF-A0A7J7JZG2-F1
#
_entry.id   AF-A0A7J7JZG2-F1
#
_cell.length_a   1.000
_cell.length_b   1.000
_cell.length_c   1.000
_cell.angle_alpha   90.00
_cell.angle_beta   90.00
_cell.angle_gamma   90.00
#
_symmetry.space_group_name_H-M   'P 1'
#
loop_
_entity.id
_entity.type
_entity.pdbx_description
1 polymer ?
#
loop_
_entity_poly.entity_id
_entity_poly.type
_entity_poly.pdbx_seq_one_letter_code
_entity_poly.pdbx_strand_id
1 'polypeptide(L)'
;MYNSECMKSEINKVSSHYTQNNKIFYNIAKPITRGGTTSGPGVRRSATAIKQILLDWCKSKTVEYENVKIDNFSTSWNNGLAFLALIHHFYPDSFSWDKVDERRRRENFQLAFDLAEQKADIAPLLDVEDMVRMKKPDWKCVFTYVQSFYRKLRDHENNKHSYAQQ
;
A
#
# COMPACT_ATOMS: atom_id res chain seq x y z
N MET A 1 18.53 2.45 -26.24
CA MET A 1 19.49 1.92 -25.25
C MET A 1 19.13 2.51 -23.90
N TYR A 2 18.85 1.69 -22.89
CA TYR A 2 18.47 2.18 -21.55
C TYR A 2 19.74 2.46 -20.74
N ASN A 3 19.90 3.67 -20.19
CA ASN A 3 21.17 4.08 -19.60
C ASN A 3 21.45 3.35 -18.27
N SER A 4 22.68 2.83 -18.11
CA SER A 4 23.09 2.05 -16.93
C SER A 4 22.91 2.80 -15.61
N GLU A 5 23.04 4.13 -15.63
CA GLU A 5 22.86 4.99 -14.46
C GLU A 5 21.40 5.04 -13.99
N CYS A 6 20.43 4.96 -14.90
CA CYS A 6 19.01 4.93 -14.58
C CYS A 6 18.59 3.60 -13.91
N MET A 7 19.20 2.47 -14.30
CA MET A 7 19.02 1.22 -13.54
C MET A 7 19.64 1.31 -12.14
N LYS A 8 20.79 1.96 -11.99
CA LYS A 8 21.47 2.13 -10.68
C LYS A 8 20.68 3.05 -9.75
N SER A 9 20.09 4.14 -10.24
CA SER A 9 19.20 4.98 -9.43
C SER A 9 17.98 4.20 -8.95
N GLU A 10 17.39 3.37 -9.80
CA GLU A 10 16.18 2.61 -9.49
C GLU A 10 16.47 1.45 -8.52
N ILE A 11 17.59 0.76 -8.69
CA ILE A 11 18.08 -0.25 -7.73
C ILE A 11 18.37 0.39 -6.36
N ASN A 12 18.98 1.58 -6.33
CA ASN A 12 19.25 2.30 -5.08
C ASN A 12 17.96 2.81 -4.42
N LYS A 13 16.99 3.32 -5.20
CA LYS A 13 15.64 3.67 -4.71
C LYS A 13 14.94 2.45 -4.12
N VAL A 14 14.94 1.30 -4.82
CA VAL A 14 14.34 0.04 -4.37
C VAL A 14 15.05 -0.49 -3.12
N SER A 15 16.38 -0.44 -3.04
CA SER A 15 17.15 -0.89 -1.86
C SER A 15 16.95 0.02 -0.64
N SER A 16 16.82 1.33 -0.87
CA SER A 16 16.42 2.29 0.16
C SER A 16 14.98 2.04 0.64
N HIS A 17 14.03 1.83 -0.29
CA HIS A 17 12.64 1.46 0.04
C HIS A 17 12.56 0.11 0.77
N TYR A 18 13.38 -0.87 0.40
CA TYR A 18 13.48 -2.17 1.08
C TYR A 18 14.01 -2.01 2.51
N THR A 19 15.03 -1.16 2.70
CA THR A 19 15.55 -0.81 4.04
C THR A 19 14.50 -0.07 4.88
N GLN A 20 13.75 0.85 4.27
CA GLN A 20 12.61 1.55 4.90
C GLN A 20 11.48 0.58 5.27
N ASN A 21 11.19 -0.40 4.41
CA ASN A 21 10.15 -1.41 4.63
C ASN A 21 10.58 -2.46 5.68
N ASN A 22 11.87 -2.75 5.81
CA ASN A 22 12.41 -3.48 6.96
C ASN A 22 12.24 -2.68 8.26
N LYS A 23 12.52 -1.36 8.27
CA LYS A 23 12.19 -0.50 9.43
C LYS A 23 10.69 -0.48 9.74
N ILE A 24 9.80 -0.60 8.74
CA ILE A 24 8.35 -0.81 8.97
C ILE A 24 8.11 -2.18 9.63
N PHE A 25 8.71 -3.26 9.15
CA PHE A 25 8.58 -4.58 9.80
C PHE A 25 8.98 -4.52 11.29
N TYR A 26 9.97 -3.70 11.64
CA TYR A 26 10.38 -3.43 13.03
C TYR A 26 9.52 -2.41 13.81
N ASN A 27 8.66 -1.61 13.17
CA ASN A 27 7.75 -0.66 13.82
C ASN A 27 6.28 -1.16 13.90
N ILE A 28 5.86 -1.98 12.93
CA ILE A 28 5.03 -3.17 13.21
C ILE A 28 5.96 -4.19 13.94
N ALA A 29 5.53 -5.41 14.25
CA ALA A 29 6.20 -6.33 15.20
C ALA A 29 6.36 -5.77 16.63
N LYS A 30 7.07 -4.63 16.86
CA LYS A 30 7.24 -3.92 18.13
C LYS A 30 5.95 -3.96 18.98
N PRO A 31 6.03 -4.34 20.25
CA PRO A 31 4.90 -4.22 21.17
C PRO A 31 4.46 -2.76 21.29
N ILE A 32 3.16 -2.54 21.53
CA ILE A 32 2.67 -1.22 21.94
C ILE A 32 3.03 -1.07 23.43
N THR A 33 4.26 -0.66 23.72
CA THR A 33 4.70 -0.39 25.09
C THR A 33 4.18 0.97 25.53
N ARG A 34 2.87 1.07 25.82
CA ARG A 34 2.39 2.10 26.75
C ARG A 34 2.95 1.78 28.13
N GLY A 35 3.44 2.81 28.83
CA GLY A 35 4.25 2.64 30.03
C GLY A 35 3.59 1.76 31.09
N GLY A 36 4.31 0.73 31.53
CA GLY A 36 3.86 -0.24 32.53
C GLY A 36 4.91 -1.33 32.69
N THR A 37 5.53 -1.39 33.87
CA THR A 37 6.53 -2.40 34.22
C THR A 37 5.93 -3.81 34.26
N THR A 38 6.42 -4.72 33.42
CA THR A 38 6.62 -6.14 33.75
C THR A 38 7.46 -6.82 32.67
N SER A 39 8.39 -7.67 33.09
CA SER A 39 9.26 -8.45 32.21
C SER A 39 8.54 -9.65 31.60
N GLY A 40 8.03 -9.51 30.38
CA GLY A 40 7.50 -10.61 29.57
C GLY A 40 8.36 -10.88 28.33
N PRO A 41 8.43 -12.13 27.83
CA PRO A 41 9.17 -12.44 26.61
C PRO A 41 8.54 -11.71 25.42
N GLY A 42 9.32 -10.85 24.75
CA GLY A 42 8.82 -9.99 23.68
C GLY A 42 8.35 -10.79 22.47
N VAL A 43 7.04 -11.06 22.39
CA VAL A 43 6.40 -11.77 21.28
C VAL A 43 6.56 -10.96 20.00
N ARG A 44 7.56 -11.31 19.18
CA ARG A 44 7.72 -10.76 17.83
C ARG A 44 6.56 -11.26 16.98
N ARG A 45 5.62 -10.36 16.65
CA ARG A 45 4.44 -10.69 15.82
C ARG A 45 4.92 -11.33 14.51
N SER A 46 4.42 -12.53 14.21
CA SER A 46 4.89 -13.33 13.07
C SER A 46 4.64 -12.61 11.73
N ALA A 47 5.39 -12.99 10.69
CA ALA A 47 5.17 -12.45 9.35
C ALA A 47 3.72 -12.69 8.85
N THR A 48 3.10 -13.80 9.25
CA THR A 48 1.68 -14.09 8.99
C THR A 48 0.75 -13.10 9.70
N ALA A 49 0.99 -12.80 10.98
CA ALA A 49 0.20 -11.81 11.72
C ALA A 49 0.33 -10.40 11.11
N ILE A 50 1.52 -10.02 10.63
CA ILE A 50 1.75 -8.73 9.98
C ILE A 50 1.00 -8.64 8.64
N LYS A 51 0.98 -9.72 7.84
CA LYS A 51 0.15 -9.78 6.62
C LYS A 51 -1.32 -9.64 6.93
N GLN A 52 -1.82 -10.30 7.98
CA GLN A 52 -3.23 -10.24 8.36
C GLN A 52 -3.62 -8.82 8.77
N ILE A 53 -2.85 -8.17 9.65
CA ILE A 53 -3.06 -6.76 10.06
C ILE A 53 -3.13 -5.82 8.86
N LEU A 54 -2.25 -5.99 7.87
CA LEU A 54 -2.27 -5.17 6.65
C LEU A 54 -3.50 -5.47 5.77
N LEU A 55 -3.90 -6.73 5.66
CA LEU A 55 -5.06 -7.15 4.89
C LEU A 55 -6.36 -6.61 5.52
N ASP A 56 -6.49 -6.72 6.84
CA ASP A 56 -7.63 -6.22 7.61
C ASP A 56 -7.75 -4.70 7.51
N TRP A 57 -6.62 -3.96 7.54
CA TRP A 57 -6.61 -2.52 7.28
C TRP A 57 -7.09 -2.20 5.86
N CYS A 58 -6.63 -2.94 4.83
CA CYS A 58 -7.09 -2.73 3.47
C CYS A 58 -8.62 -2.93 3.39
N LYS A 59 -9.13 -4.05 3.94
CA LYS A 59 -10.58 -4.33 4.02
C LYS A 59 -11.35 -3.22 4.73
N SER A 60 -10.86 -2.75 5.87
CA SER A 60 -11.49 -1.66 6.64
C SER A 60 -11.54 -0.33 5.89
N LYS A 61 -10.56 -0.07 5.01
CA LYS A 61 -10.46 1.16 4.22
C LYS A 61 -11.14 1.08 2.86
N THR A 62 -11.57 -0.11 2.43
CA THR A 62 -12.32 -0.29 1.18
C THR A 62 -13.72 -0.87 1.37
N VAL A 63 -14.27 -0.88 2.59
CA VAL A 63 -15.57 -1.50 2.91
C VAL A 63 -16.77 -0.85 2.21
N GLU A 64 -16.64 0.44 1.87
CA GLU A 64 -17.67 1.25 1.20
C GLU A 64 -17.68 1.12 -0.33
N TYR A 65 -16.70 0.44 -0.93
CA TYR A 65 -16.57 0.32 -2.39
C TYR A 65 -17.15 -0.99 -2.88
N GLU A 66 -18.30 -0.90 -3.56
CA GLU A 66 -18.89 -2.05 -4.25
C GLU A 66 -17.90 -2.63 -5.28
N ASN A 67 -17.94 -3.95 -5.46
CA ASN A 67 -17.04 -4.72 -6.32
C ASN A 67 -15.54 -4.75 -5.90
N VAL A 68 -15.18 -4.21 -4.72
CA VAL A 68 -13.80 -4.29 -4.19
C VAL A 68 -13.70 -5.35 -3.08
N LYS A 69 -13.11 -6.51 -3.38
CA LYS A 69 -12.92 -7.61 -2.41
C LYS A 69 -11.46 -8.00 -2.22
N ILE A 70 -10.87 -7.57 -1.10
CA ILE A 70 -9.45 -7.74 -0.79
C ILE A 70 -9.20 -8.93 0.15
N ASP A 71 -9.13 -10.16 -0.37
CA ASP A 71 -8.90 -11.37 0.43
C ASP A 71 -7.44 -11.87 0.40
N ASN A 72 -6.60 -11.33 -0.48
CA ASN A 72 -5.19 -11.69 -0.59
C ASN A 72 -4.36 -10.54 -1.17
N PHE A 73 -3.04 -10.70 -1.23
CA PHE A 73 -2.12 -9.74 -1.87
C PHE A 73 -1.77 -10.14 -3.32
N SER A 74 -2.68 -10.77 -4.09
CA SER A 74 -2.39 -11.20 -5.47
C SER A 74 -3.60 -10.95 -6.38
N THR A 75 -4.51 -11.91 -6.53
CA THR A 75 -5.65 -11.80 -7.45
C THR A 75 -6.62 -10.68 -7.06
N SER A 76 -6.77 -10.36 -5.77
CA SER A 76 -7.59 -9.23 -5.31
C SER A 76 -7.11 -7.85 -5.79
N TRP A 77 -5.90 -7.75 -6.31
CA TRP A 77 -5.29 -6.50 -6.77
C TRP A 77 -5.09 -6.48 -8.29
N ASN A 78 -5.52 -7.53 -9.01
CA ASN A 78 -5.17 -7.71 -10.42
C ASN A 78 -5.92 -6.77 -11.38
N ASN A 79 -6.99 -6.08 -10.94
CA ASN A 79 -7.79 -5.18 -11.78
C ASN A 79 -7.58 -3.69 -11.48
N GLY A 80 -6.70 -3.35 -10.53
CA GLY A 80 -6.40 -1.97 -10.11
C GLY A 80 -7.38 -1.37 -9.11
N LEU A 81 -8.60 -1.89 -8.96
CA LEU A 81 -9.65 -1.30 -8.12
C LEU A 81 -9.24 -1.20 -6.64
N ALA A 82 -8.56 -2.21 -6.11
CA ALA A 82 -8.10 -2.20 -4.72
C ALA A 82 -7.10 -1.06 -4.42
N PHE A 83 -6.27 -0.66 -5.39
CA PHE A 83 -5.38 0.50 -5.24
C PHE A 83 -6.16 1.82 -5.35
N LEU A 84 -7.06 1.94 -6.33
CA LEU A 84 -7.92 3.12 -6.50
C LEU A 84 -8.80 3.37 -5.27
N ALA A 85 -9.41 2.32 -4.69
CA ALA A 85 -10.29 2.43 -3.53
C ALA A 85 -9.53 2.95 -2.30
N LEU A 86 -8.31 2.46 -2.07
CA LEU A 86 -7.44 3.00 -1.02
C LEU A 86 -7.13 4.48 -1.24
N ILE A 87 -6.86 4.93 -2.47
CA ILE A 87 -6.56 6.33 -2.74
C ILE A 87 -7.80 7.20 -2.52
N HIS A 88 -8.94 6.79 -3.09
CA HIS A 88 -10.21 7.50 -3.00
C HIS A 88 -10.67 7.67 -1.55
N HIS A 89 -10.47 6.66 -0.69
CA HIS A 89 -10.84 6.76 0.73
C HIS A 89 -10.12 7.92 1.47
N PHE A 90 -8.85 8.19 1.17
CA PHE A 90 -8.11 9.30 1.81
C PHE A 90 -8.19 10.62 1.03
N TYR A 91 -8.46 10.54 -0.27
CA TYR A 91 -8.55 11.65 -1.22
C TYR A 91 -9.81 11.50 -2.11
N PRO A 92 -11.03 11.68 -1.57
CA PRO A 92 -12.27 11.47 -2.32
C PRO A 92 -12.38 12.40 -3.54
N ASP A 93 -11.82 13.62 -3.45
CA ASP A 93 -11.80 14.60 -4.53
C ASP A 93 -10.78 14.30 -5.65
N SER A 94 -10.12 13.12 -5.63
CA SER A 94 -9.06 12.79 -6.60
C SER A 94 -9.60 12.30 -7.96
N PHE A 95 -10.74 11.61 -7.99
CA PHE A 95 -11.44 11.16 -9.20
C PHE A 95 -12.86 10.70 -8.85
N SER A 96 -13.76 10.57 -9.83
CA SER A 96 -15.12 10.04 -9.61
C SER A 96 -15.11 8.50 -9.62
N TRP A 97 -15.48 7.86 -8.50
CA TRP A 97 -15.56 6.39 -8.42
C TRP A 97 -16.51 5.77 -9.45
N ASP A 98 -17.63 6.43 -9.77
CA ASP A 98 -18.67 5.94 -10.70
C ASP A 98 -18.16 5.69 -12.14
N LYS A 99 -16.95 6.15 -12.47
CA LYS A 99 -16.32 6.01 -13.79
C LYS A 99 -15.30 4.87 -13.84
N VAL A 100 -15.05 4.18 -12.72
CA VAL A 100 -14.11 3.05 -12.63
C VAL A 100 -14.79 1.77 -13.12
N ASP A 101 -14.11 1.04 -14.01
CA ASP A 101 -14.57 -0.24 -14.55
C ASP A 101 -13.44 -1.28 -14.37
N GLU A 102 -13.75 -2.42 -13.75
CA GLU A 102 -12.82 -3.54 -13.55
C GLU A 102 -12.19 -4.08 -14.84
N ARG A 103 -12.83 -3.87 -15.99
CA ARG A 103 -12.34 -4.29 -17.30
C ARG A 103 -11.21 -3.39 -17.80
N ARG A 104 -11.17 -2.12 -17.36
CA ARG A 104 -10.18 -1.09 -17.77
C ARG A 104 -8.88 -1.18 -16.97
N ARG A 105 -8.40 -2.41 -16.73
CA ARG A 105 -7.25 -2.74 -15.84
C ARG A 105 -6.04 -1.82 -16.03
N ARG A 106 -5.64 -1.56 -17.28
CA ARG A 106 -4.52 -0.68 -17.64
C ARG A 106 -4.69 0.74 -17.08
N GLU A 107 -5.86 1.31 -17.32
CA GLU A 107 -6.19 2.67 -16.90
C GLU A 107 -6.32 2.75 -15.38
N ASN A 108 -6.91 1.72 -14.76
CA ASN A 108 -7.01 1.64 -13.30
C ASN A 108 -5.64 1.60 -12.63
N PHE A 109 -4.68 0.83 -13.16
CA PHE A 109 -3.32 0.78 -12.63
C PHE A 109 -2.57 2.10 -12.86
N GLN A 110 -2.64 2.66 -14.07
CA GLN A 110 -2.00 3.94 -14.39
C GLN A 110 -2.51 5.05 -13.46
N LEU A 111 -3.84 5.24 -13.40
CA LEU A 111 -4.48 6.23 -12.55
C LEU A 111 -4.15 6.01 -11.06
N ALA A 112 -4.13 4.77 -10.59
CA ALA A 112 -3.77 4.49 -9.20
C ALA A 112 -2.33 4.86 -8.88
N PHE A 113 -1.38 4.52 -9.75
CA PHE A 113 0.04 4.76 -9.47
C PHE A 113 0.38 6.25 -9.60
N ASP A 114 -0.19 6.94 -10.60
CA ASP A 114 -0.06 8.39 -10.78
C ASP A 114 -0.63 9.17 -9.59
N LEU A 115 -1.84 8.82 -9.13
CA LEU A 115 -2.44 9.48 -7.96
C LEU A 115 -1.72 9.15 -6.65
N ALA A 116 -1.22 7.93 -6.50
CA ALA A 116 -0.44 7.52 -5.32
C ALA A 116 0.86 8.33 -5.19
N GLU A 117 1.55 8.59 -6.31
CA GLU A 117 2.71 9.48 -6.35
C GLU A 117 2.29 10.95 -6.10
N GLN A 118 1.35 11.48 -6.88
CA GLN A 118 0.98 12.91 -6.86
C GLN A 118 0.29 13.38 -5.56
N LYS A 119 -0.52 12.53 -4.91
CA LYS A 119 -1.32 12.91 -3.73
C LYS A 119 -0.71 12.46 -2.41
N ALA A 120 0.01 11.33 -2.40
CA ALA A 120 0.51 10.69 -1.18
C ALA A 120 2.03 10.51 -1.14
N ASP A 121 2.76 10.91 -2.20
CA ASP A 121 4.22 10.71 -2.34
C ASP A 121 4.59 9.22 -2.11
N ILE A 122 3.84 8.34 -2.79
CA ILE A 122 4.09 6.90 -2.87
C ILE A 122 4.71 6.60 -4.24
N ALA A 123 6.04 6.55 -4.31
CA ALA A 123 6.75 6.16 -5.52
C ALA A 123 6.28 4.78 -6.05
N PRO A 124 6.02 4.61 -7.36
CA PRO A 124 5.56 3.35 -7.94
C PRO A 124 6.61 2.24 -7.78
N LEU A 125 6.20 1.09 -7.24
CA LEU A 125 7.04 -0.11 -7.10
C LEU A 125 6.59 -1.27 -8.01
N LEU A 126 5.52 -1.08 -8.77
CA LEU A 126 4.96 -2.05 -9.72
C LEU A 126 4.86 -1.38 -11.09
N ASP A 127 5.15 -2.13 -12.14
CA ASP A 127 4.98 -1.66 -13.52
C ASP A 127 3.55 -1.95 -14.04
N VAL A 128 3.01 -1.03 -14.84
CA VAL A 128 1.63 -1.11 -15.37
C VAL A 128 1.51 -2.21 -16.43
N GLU A 129 2.50 -2.39 -17.31
CA GLU A 129 2.49 -3.46 -18.32
C GLU A 129 2.51 -4.84 -17.66
N ASP A 130 3.38 -5.03 -16.67
CA ASP A 130 3.50 -6.28 -15.93
C ASP A 130 2.21 -6.62 -15.19
N MET A 131 1.64 -5.66 -14.46
CA MET A 131 0.38 -5.85 -13.75
C MET A 131 -0.80 -6.12 -14.69
N VAL A 132 -0.85 -5.49 -15.87
CA VAL A 132 -1.86 -5.80 -16.90
C VAL A 132 -1.67 -7.20 -17.49
N ARG A 133 -0.43 -7.64 -17.76
CA ARG A 133 -0.15 -8.98 -18.30
C ARG A 133 -0.47 -10.09 -17.31
N MET A 134 -0.22 -9.87 -16.01
CA MET A 134 -0.41 -10.88 -14.98
C MET A 134 -1.86 -10.96 -14.46
N LYS A 135 -2.55 -12.09 -14.71
CA LYS A 135 -3.84 -12.38 -14.04
C LYS A 135 -3.68 -12.71 -12.54
N LYS A 136 -2.49 -13.14 -12.12
CA LYS A 136 -2.13 -13.48 -10.74
C LYS A 136 -0.72 -12.93 -10.44
N PRO A 137 -0.59 -11.65 -10.04
CA PRO A 137 0.72 -11.04 -9.75
C PRO A 137 1.40 -11.69 -8.53
N ASP A 138 2.73 -11.62 -8.43
CA ASP A 138 3.46 -12.17 -7.25
C ASP A 138 3.04 -11.41 -5.98
N TRP A 139 2.62 -12.19 -4.99
CA TRP A 139 2.04 -11.63 -3.77
C TRP A 139 3.03 -10.82 -2.94
N LYS A 140 4.35 -11.06 -3.08
CA LYS A 140 5.39 -10.32 -2.37
C LYS A 140 5.55 -8.92 -2.94
N CYS A 141 5.51 -8.77 -4.25
CA CYS A 141 5.63 -7.48 -4.93
C CYS A 141 4.44 -6.58 -4.56
N VAL A 142 3.22 -7.10 -4.69
CA VAL A 142 1.99 -6.39 -4.29
C VAL A 142 2.00 -6.08 -2.80
N PHE A 143 2.32 -7.04 -1.92
CA PHE A 143 2.43 -6.80 -0.47
C PHE A 143 3.41 -5.68 -0.13
N THR A 144 4.60 -5.66 -0.75
CA THR A 144 5.63 -4.63 -0.54
C THR A 144 5.16 -3.24 -0.99
N TYR A 145 4.37 -3.17 -2.08
CA TYR A 145 3.79 -1.90 -2.51
C TYR A 145 2.67 -1.43 -1.57
N VAL A 146 1.78 -2.33 -1.15
CA VAL A 146 0.70 -2.02 -0.19
C VAL A 146 1.24 -1.62 1.20
N GLN A 147 2.41 -2.12 1.62
CA GLN A 147 3.11 -1.60 2.82
C GLN A 147 3.49 -0.12 2.68
N SER A 148 3.78 0.35 1.47
CA SER A 148 4.12 1.75 1.20
C SER A 148 2.87 2.65 1.23
N PHE A 149 1.74 2.16 0.71
CA PHE A 149 0.41 2.77 0.90
C PHE A 149 0.06 2.90 2.38
N TYR A 150 0.16 1.79 3.14
CA TYR A 150 -0.17 1.76 4.56
C TYR A 150 0.59 2.80 5.38
N ARG A 151 1.89 2.97 5.13
CA ARG A 151 2.70 4.04 5.74
C ARG A 151 2.10 5.42 5.41
N LYS A 152 2.13 5.80 4.13
CA LYS A 152 1.81 7.17 3.72
C LYS A 152 0.37 7.59 4.04
N LEU A 153 -0.59 6.70 3.82
CA LEU A 153 -2.01 6.99 4.01
C LEU A 153 -2.41 7.04 5.49
N ARG A 154 -1.85 6.16 6.34
CA ARG A 154 -2.09 6.21 7.78
C ARG A 154 -1.40 7.41 8.45
N ASP A 155 -0.23 7.79 7.96
CA ASP A 155 0.46 8.99 8.46
C ASP A 155 -0.35 10.26 8.09
N HIS A 156 -0.95 10.32 6.89
CA HIS A 156 -1.91 11.36 6.49
C HIS A 156 -3.18 11.38 7.35
N GLU A 157 -3.72 10.21 7.73
CA GLU A 157 -4.86 10.10 8.65
C GLU A 157 -4.56 10.70 10.03
N ASN A 158 -3.41 10.35 10.63
CA ASN A 158 -2.98 10.88 11.92
C ASN A 158 -2.80 12.40 11.90
N ASN A 159 -2.26 12.93 10.80
CA ASN A 159 -2.08 14.37 10.62
C ASN A 159 -3.44 15.10 10.55
N LYS A 160 -4.41 14.61 9.79
CA LYS A 160 -5.77 15.20 9.73
C LYS A 160 -6.43 15.28 11.12
N HIS A 161 -6.31 14.23 11.94
CA HIS A 161 -6.86 14.24 13.31
C HIS A 161 -6.17 15.23 14.25
N SER A 162 -4.91 15.60 13.97
CA SER A 162 -4.15 16.56 14.78
C SER A 162 -4.59 18.01 14.54
N TYR A 163 -5.11 18.33 13.35
CA TYR A 163 -5.69 19.64 13.02
C TYR A 163 -7.17 19.77 13.42
N ALA A 164 -7.90 18.65 13.51
CA ALA A 164 -9.32 18.64 13.91
C ALA A 164 -9.55 18.71 15.44
N GLN A 165 -8.50 18.90 16.23
CA GLN A 165 -8.54 19.03 17.70
C GLN A 165 -7.97 20.37 18.19
N GLN A 166 -7.89 21.37 17.31
CA GLN A 166 -7.60 22.78 17.59
C GLN A 166 -8.80 23.64 17.20
#